data_AF-A0A645IIM2-F1
#
_entry.id   AF-A0A645IIM2-F1
#
_cell.length_a   1.000
_cell.length_b   1.000
_cell.length_c   1.000
_cell.angle_alpha   90.00
_cell.angle_beta   90.00
_cell.angle_gamma   90.00
#
_symmetry.space_group_name_H-M   'P 1'
#
loop_
_entity.id
_entity.type
_entity.pdbx_description
1 polymer ?
#
loop_
_entity_poly.entity_id
_entity_poly.type
_entity_poly.pdbx_seq_one_letter_code
_entity_poly.pdbx_strand_id
1 'polypeptide(L)' 'MLTTYRLFNAAQNLDFIWNEIITQEGDDLNRTITRSFNLTITFSPTDIVRIYGRVYFVLKRQTLNDIWKLAFWRDDSNY' A
#
# COMPACT_ATOMS: atom_id res chain seq x y z
N MET A 1 16.35 4.26 10.50
CA MET A 1 15.83 3.47 9.36
C MET A 1 16.60 2.17 9.08
N LEU A 2 17.46 1.69 10.00
CA LEU A 2 18.26 0.47 9.79
C LEU A 2 17.43 -0.82 9.87
N THR A 3 16.44 -0.87 10.77
CA THR A 3 15.58 -2.04 10.97
C THR A 3 14.76 -2.37 9.73
N THR A 4 14.14 -1.35 9.13
CA THR A 4 13.39 -1.47 7.87
C THR A 4 14.29 -1.95 6.73
N TYR A 5 15.49 -1.36 6.58
CA TYR A 5 16.47 -1.79 5.58
C TYR A 5 16.88 -3.26 5.75
N ARG A 6 17.11 -3.70 7.00
CA ARG A 6 17.43 -5.09 7.30
C ARG A 6 16.27 -6.04 6.99
N LEU A 7 15.03 -5.64 7.26
CA LEU A 7 13.85 -6.43 6.90
C LEU A 7 13.80 -6.68 5.38
N PHE A 8 13.99 -5.64 4.58
CA PHE A 8 14.00 -5.76 3.12
C PHE A 8 15.16 -6.62 2.60
N ASN A 9 16.35 -6.52 3.19
CA ASN A 9 17.48 -7.37 2.83
C ASN A 9 17.34 -8.83 3.29
N ALA A 10 16.59 -9.07 4.38
CA ALA A 10 16.38 -10.40 4.93
C ALA A 10 15.26 -11.17 4.20
N ALA A 11 14.32 -10.46 3.57
CA ALA A 11 13.29 -11.07 2.74
C ALA A 11 13.91 -11.61 1.44
N GLN A 12 13.73 -12.89 1.18
CA GLN A 12 14.06 -13.51 -0.11
C GLN A 12 13.11 -13.04 -1.20
N ASN A 13 11.83 -12.84 -0.86
CA ASN A 13 10.82 -12.37 -1.78
C ASN A 13 9.78 -11.50 -1.07
N LEU A 14 9.33 -10.47 -1.79
CA LEU A 14 8.22 -9.60 -1.42
C LEU A 14 7.28 -9.53 -2.62
N ASP A 15 6.11 -10.15 -2.50
CA ASP A 15 5.08 -10.12 -3.53
C ASP A 15 3.91 -9.27 -3.02
N PHE A 16 3.68 -8.16 -3.72
CA PHE A 16 2.64 -7.21 -3.38
C PHE A 16 1.66 -7.11 -4.54
N ILE A 17 0.41 -7.50 -4.28
CA ILE A 17 -0.65 -7.51 -5.28
C ILE A 17 -1.75 -6.55 -4.84
N TRP A 18 -1.99 -5.55 -5.69
CA TRP A 18 -3.20 -4.75 -5.59
C TRP A 18 -4.40 -5.49 -6.17
N ASN A 19 -5.47 -5.58 -5.39
CA ASN A 19 -6.72 -6.20 -5.83
C ASN A 19 -7.68 -5.10 -6.31
N GLU A 20 -8.92 -5.15 -5.85
CA GLU A 20 -10.02 -4.28 -6.29
C GLU A 20 -10.03 -2.93 -5.58
N ILE A 21 -10.46 -1.90 -6.31
CA ILE A 21 -10.83 -0.61 -5.74
C ILE A 21 -12.24 -0.76 -5.16
N ILE A 22 -12.35 -0.59 -3.84
CA ILE A 22 -13.60 -0.75 -3.10
C ILE A 22 -14.38 0.56 -3.14
N THR A 23 -13.70 1.68 -2.89
CA THR A 23 -14.30 3.02 -3.01
C THR A 23 -13.34 3.97 -3.70
N GLN A 24 -13.89 4.89 -4.48
CA GLN A 24 -13.16 5.99 -5.08
C GLN A 24 -14.07 7.22 -5.13
N GLU A 25 -13.69 8.25 -4.38
CA GLU A 25 -14.51 9.44 -4.16
C GLU A 25 -13.66 10.71 -4.32
N GLY A 26 -14.32 11.85 -4.49
CA GLY A 26 -13.68 13.17 -4.58
C GLY A 26 -13.73 13.79 -5.97
N ASP A 27 -12.92 14.83 -6.16
CA ASP A 27 -12.86 15.67 -7.35
C ASP A 27 -11.50 15.58 -8.06
N ASP A 28 -11.29 16.40 -9.06
CA ASP A 28 -10.07 16.33 -9.86
C ASP A 28 -8.82 16.87 -9.14
N LEU A 29 -8.93 17.37 -7.91
CA LEU A 29 -7.79 17.85 -7.11
C LEU A 29 -7.58 17.03 -5.83
N ASN A 30 -8.64 16.40 -5.32
CA ASN A 30 -8.63 15.59 -4.11
C ASN A 30 -9.38 14.28 -4.38
N ARG A 31 -8.69 13.15 -4.26
CA ARG A 31 -9.30 11.82 -4.38
C ARG A 31 -9.04 10.99 -3.14
N THR A 32 -10.09 10.32 -2.69
CA THR A 32 -10.00 9.30 -1.66
C THR A 32 -10.21 7.95 -2.31
N ILE A 33 -9.29 7.01 -2.09
CA ILE A 33 -9.34 5.68 -2.69
C ILE A 33 -9.15 4.63 -1.60
N THR A 34 -10.10 3.71 -1.48
CA THR A 34 -9.92 2.49 -0.68
C THR A 34 -9.68 1.32 -1.61
N ARG A 35 -8.56 0.62 -1.44
CA ARG A 35 -8.19 -0.53 -2.29
C ARG A 35 -7.75 -1.70 -1.44
N SER A 36 -8.16 -2.91 -1.81
CA SER A 36 -7.65 -4.13 -1.16
C SER A 36 -6.29 -4.55 -1.71
N PHE A 37 -5.50 -5.21 -0.88
CA PHE A 37 -4.20 -5.75 -1.26
C PHE A 37 -3.89 -7.07 -0.56
N ASN A 38 -2.98 -7.81 -1.16
CA ASN A 38 -2.31 -8.96 -0.55
C ASN A 38 -0.81 -8.68 -0.56
N LEU A 39 -0.14 -8.92 0.56
CA LEU A 39 1.32 -8.87 0.66
C LEU A 39 1.83 -10.20 1.21
N THR A 40 2.72 -10.84 0.45
CA THR A 40 3.45 -12.03 0.88
C THR A 40 4.91 -11.66 1.09
N ILE A 41 5.43 -11.92 2.28
CA ILE A 41 6.84 -11.75 2.63
C ILE A 41 7.41 -13.14 2.89
N THR A 42 8.41 -13.53 2.10
CA THR A 42 9.11 -14.82 2.25
C THR A 42 10.51 -14.55 2.77
N PHE A 43 10.81 -14.97 3.99
CA PHE A 43 12.17 -14.97 4.53
C PHE A 43 12.89 -16.28 4.23
N SER A 44 12.15 -17.39 4.17
CA SER A 44 12.61 -18.72 3.75
C SER A 44 11.44 -19.59 3.31
N PRO A 45 11.66 -20.77 2.70
CA PRO A 45 10.56 -21.67 2.32
C PRO A 45 9.64 -22.11 3.48
N THR A 46 10.12 -22.03 4.73
CA THR A 46 9.35 -22.37 5.93
C THR A 46 8.90 -21.15 6.74
N ASP A 47 9.29 -19.93 6.34
CA ASP A 47 8.95 -18.68 7.02
C ASP A 47 8.36 -17.68 6.02
N ILE A 48 7.03 -17.68 5.97
CA ILE A 48 6.23 -16.89 5.03
C ILE A 48 5.15 -16.15 5.82
N VAL A 49 5.20 -14.82 5.78
CA VAL A 49 4.18 -13.93 6.33
C VAL A 49 3.22 -13.52 5.22
N ARG A 50 1.91 -13.67 5.47
CA ARG A 50 0.86 -13.24 4.55
C ARG A 50 -0.02 -12.21 5.22
N ILE A 51 -0.15 -11.06 4.56
CA ILE A 51 -0.92 -9.92 5.00
C ILE A 51 -2.01 -9.69 3.98
N TYR A 52 -3.24 -9.53 4.48
CA TYR A 52 -4.43 -9.26 3.70
C TYR A 52 -5.08 -8.04 4.30
N GLY A 53 -5.36 -7.04 3.46
CA GLY A 53 -5.85 -5.78 4.00
C GLY A 53 -6.45 -4.86 2.97
N ARG A 54 -6.83 -3.70 3.49
CA ARG A 54 -7.29 -2.57 2.71
C ARG A 54 -6.41 -1.39 3.07
N VAL A 55 -6.12 -0.57 2.08
CA VAL A 55 -5.47 0.70 2.30
C VAL A 55 -6.44 1.82 1.95
N TYR A 56 -6.49 2.82 2.81
CA TYR A 56 -7.19 4.06 2.58
C TYR A 56 -6.18 5.12 2.17
N PHE A 57 -6.31 5.67 0.95
CA PHE A 57 -5.46 6.72 0.42
C PHE A 57 -6.22 8.04 0.31
N VAL A 58 -5.55 9.13 0.67
CA VAL A 58 -5.92 10.49 0.28
C VAL A 58 -4.85 11.01 -0.67
N LEU A 59 -5.25 11.22 -1.92
CA LEU A 59 -4.41 11.74 -2.98
C LEU A 59 -4.78 13.19 -3.24
N LYS A 60 -3.77 14.03 -3.46
CA LYS A 60 -3.94 15.45 -3.76
C LYS A 60 -3.03 15.88 -4.90
N ARG A 61 -3.51 16.83 -5.70
CA ARG A 61 -2.71 17.60 -6.65
C ARG A 61 -3.18 19.06 -6.64
N GLN A 62 -2.28 20.00 -6.91
CA GLN A 62 -2.58 21.43 -6.78
C GLN A 62 -3.34 21.97 -8.00
N THR A 63 -3.02 21.45 -9.19
CA THR A 63 -3.67 21.79 -10.45
C THR A 63 -3.98 20.52 -11.26
N LEU A 64 -4.79 20.66 -12.32
CA LEU A 64 -5.15 19.53 -13.20
C LEU A 64 -3.97 18.95 -13.99
N ASN A 65 -2.87 19.69 -14.10
CA ASN A 65 -1.65 19.28 -14.80
C ASN A 65 -0.61 18.64 -13.87
N ASP A 66 -0.82 18.73 -12.55
CA ASP A 66 0.10 18.15 -11.58
C ASP A 66 -0.11 16.65 -11.43
N ILE A 67 0.96 15.95 -11.06
CA ILE A 67 0.89 14.55 -10.65
C ILE A 67 0.17 14.41 -9.31
N TRP A 68 -0.59 13.32 -9.16
CA TRP A 68 -1.16 12.95 -7.87
C TRP A 68 -0.05 12.67 -6.85
N LYS A 69 -0.18 13.23 -5.66
CA LYS A 69 0.71 12.97 -4.52
C LYS A 69 -0.08 12.37 -3.37
N LEU A 70 0.55 11.44 -2.66
CA LEU A 70 -0.02 10.87 -1.45
C LEU A 70 0.03 11.91 -0.33
N ALA A 71 -1.14 12.35 0.14
CA ALA A 71 -1.26 13.29 1.25
C ALA A 71 -1.41 12.57 2.59
N PHE A 72 -2.15 11.45 2.59
CA PHE A 72 -2.36 10.62 3.77
C PHE A 72 -2.64 9.18 3.35
N TRP A 73 -2.24 8.22 4.18
CA TRP A 73 -2.66 6.84 4.03
C TRP A 73 -2.90 6.22 5.41
N ARG A 74 -3.75 5.19 5.42
CA ARG A 74 -3.99 4.34 6.58
C ARG A 74 -4.09 2.90 6.12
N ASP A 75 -3.35 2.01 6.79
CA ASP A 75 -3.51 0.57 6.66
C ASP A 75 -4.68 0.08 7.51
N ASP A 76 -5.45 -0.84 6.95
CA ASP A 76 -6.53 -1.58 7.58
C ASP A 76 -6.36 -3.05 7.17
N SER A 77 -5.24 -3.63 7.62
CA SER A 77 -4.88 -5.01 7.40
C SER A 77 -4.98 -5.82 8.69
N ASN A 78 -4.68 -7.11 8.59
CA ASN A 78 -4.68 -8.03 9.73
C ASN A 78 -3.44 -7.91 10.64
N TYR A 79 -2.71 -6.79 10.59
CA TYR A 79 -1.51 -6.47 11.37
C TYR A 79 -1.58 -5.03 11.90
#